data_AF-A0A259S4U6-F1
#
_entry.id   AF-A0A259S4U6-F1
#
_cell.length_a   1.000
_cell.length_b   1.000
_cell.length_c   1.000
_cell.angle_alpha   90.00
_cell.angle_beta   90.00
_cell.angle_gamma   90.00
#
_symmetry.space_group_name_H-M   'P 1'
#
loop_
_entity.id
_entity.type
_entity.pdbx_description
1 polymer ?
#
loop_
_entity_poly.entity_id
_entity_poly.type
_entity_poly.pdbx_seq_one_letter_code
_entity_poly.pdbx_strand_id
1 'polypeptide(L)'
;MYLDPLRPGALRATVPLRDGAVATSGPAERGAHIVDPRTGSAVVDAPTATVIAERLSDADAWATIAVVAGFDDLAWLRAAPDCSGMLIAPDGRIRRWAHGVEVAVADELALLR
;
A
#
# COMPACT_ATOMS: atom_id res chain seq x y z
N MET A 1 8.73 7.25 -3.88
CA MET A 1 9.41 6.04 -4.43
C MET A 1 8.85 4.82 -3.72
N TYR A 2 8.87 3.65 -4.35
CA TYR A 2 8.33 2.42 -3.78
C TYR A 2 9.48 1.45 -3.48
N LEU A 3 9.58 0.98 -2.24
CA LEU A 3 10.65 0.08 -1.80
C LEU A 3 10.33 -1.37 -2.15
N ASP A 4 11.34 -2.15 -2.53
CA ASP A 4 11.19 -3.59 -2.77
C ASP A 4 11.37 -4.36 -1.44
N PRO A 5 10.30 -4.94 -0.86
CA PRO A 5 10.41 -5.67 0.41
C PRO A 5 11.27 -6.93 0.27
N LEU A 6 11.42 -7.48 -0.94
CA LEU A 6 12.27 -8.64 -1.20
C LEU A 6 13.75 -8.25 -1.38
N ARG A 7 14.05 -6.97 -1.56
CA ARG A 7 15.40 -6.44 -1.80
C ARG A 7 15.60 -5.13 -1.04
N PRO A 8 16.00 -5.18 0.24
CA PRO A 8 16.22 -3.98 1.05
C PRO A 8 17.13 -2.97 0.32
N GLY A 9 16.66 -1.72 0.23
CA GLY A 9 17.36 -0.63 -0.47
C GLY A 9 17.15 -0.57 -1.99
N ALA A 10 16.46 -1.54 -2.60
CA ALA A 10 16.10 -1.49 -4.00
C ALA A 10 14.73 -0.81 -4.20
N LEU A 11 14.59 -0.10 -5.32
CA LEU A 11 13.32 0.50 -5.73
C LEU A 11 12.54 -0.48 -6.59
N ARG A 12 11.24 -0.61 -6.29
CA ARG A 12 10.29 -1.36 -7.11
C ARG A 12 9.63 -0.50 -8.18
N ALA A 13 9.41 0.77 -7.86
CA ALA A 13 8.85 1.76 -8.78
C ALA A 13 9.22 3.18 -8.35
N THR A 14 9.10 4.11 -9.28
CA THR A 14 9.20 5.56 -9.04
C THR A 14 7.93 6.25 -9.53
N VAL A 15 7.58 7.35 -8.88
CA VAL A 15 6.49 8.22 -9.29
C VAL A 15 7.01 9.66 -9.27
N PRO A 16 6.94 10.39 -10.40
CA PRO A 16 7.22 11.81 -10.38
C PRO A 16 6.07 12.53 -9.69
N LEU A 17 6.38 13.31 -8.66
CA LEU A 17 5.41 14.11 -7.94
C LEU A 17 5.86 15.56 -7.96
N ARG A 18 4.96 16.45 -8.42
CA ARG A 18 5.19 17.89 -8.41
C ARG A 18 4.67 18.52 -7.12
N ASP A 19 3.42 18.21 -6.79
CA ASP A 19 2.69 18.74 -5.64
C ASP A 19 2.03 17.57 -4.89
N GLY A 20 1.91 17.68 -3.57
CA GLY A 20 1.35 16.65 -2.68
C GLY A 20 2.41 15.96 -1.81
N ALA A 21 2.05 14.80 -1.27
CA ALA A 21 2.87 14.02 -0.35
C ALA A 21 2.85 12.53 -0.65
N VAL A 22 3.91 11.85 -0.20
CA VAL A 22 4.03 10.39 -0.26
C VAL A 22 4.42 9.88 1.11
N ALA A 23 3.74 8.84 1.58
CA ALA A 23 4.13 8.10 2.77
C ALA A 23 4.23 6.61 2.47
N THR A 24 5.06 5.89 3.21
CA THR A 24 5.21 4.44 3.11
C THR A 24 5.13 3.83 4.50
N SER A 25 4.31 2.79 4.65
CA SER A 25 4.16 2.01 5.87
C SER A 25 4.38 0.54 5.56
N GLY A 26 4.93 -0.22 6.50
CA GLY A 26 5.22 -1.62 6.31
C GLY A 26 6.24 -2.15 7.32
N PRO A 27 6.50 -3.47 7.31
CA PRO A 27 7.34 -4.10 8.32
C PRO A 27 8.85 -3.85 8.13
N ALA A 28 9.27 -3.32 6.97
CA ALA A 28 10.67 -3.25 6.57
C ALA A 28 11.56 -2.44 7.54
N GLU A 29 11.03 -1.44 8.24
CA GLU A 29 11.84 -0.56 9.11
C GLU A 29 11.92 -1.04 10.56
N ARG A 30 10.91 -1.75 11.07
CA ARG A 30 10.80 -2.08 12.52
C ARG A 30 10.15 -3.43 12.83
N GLY A 31 10.04 -4.33 11.85
CA GLY A 31 9.34 -5.62 12.01
C GLY A 31 7.83 -5.48 12.20
N ALA A 32 7.17 -6.49 12.76
CA ALA A 32 5.71 -6.54 12.95
C ALA A 32 5.22 -5.67 14.12
N HIS A 33 5.42 -4.35 14.02
CA HIS A 33 5.07 -3.36 15.04
C HIS A 33 3.71 -2.68 14.81
N ILE A 34 3.09 -2.91 13.65
CA ILE A 34 1.77 -2.38 13.31
C ILE A 34 0.73 -3.34 13.88
N VAL A 35 -0.14 -2.81 14.74
CA VAL A 35 -1.18 -3.57 15.45
C VAL A 35 -2.52 -3.34 14.78
N ASP A 36 -3.26 -4.42 14.53
CA ASP A 36 -4.65 -4.35 14.12
C ASP A 36 -5.53 -4.02 15.34
N PRO A 37 -6.15 -2.82 15.40
CA PRO A 37 -6.95 -2.42 16.56
C PRO A 37 -8.21 -3.27 16.74
N ARG A 38 -8.66 -3.99 15.71
CA ARG A 38 -9.83 -4.90 15.80
C ARG A 38 -9.53 -6.15 16.62
N THR A 39 -8.26 -6.57 16.65
CA THR A 39 -7.81 -7.82 17.28
C THR A 39 -6.82 -7.59 18.42
N GLY A 40 -6.21 -6.41 18.51
CA GLY A 40 -5.14 -6.11 19.45
C GLY A 40 -3.82 -6.82 19.15
N SER A 41 -3.71 -7.49 17.99
CA SER A 41 -2.55 -8.30 17.61
C SER A 41 -1.76 -7.63 16.47
N ALA A 42 -0.48 -7.95 16.37
CA ALA A 42 0.34 -7.51 15.24
C ALA A 42 -0.21 -8.05 13.91
N VAL A 43 -0.16 -7.24 12.86
CA VAL A 43 -0.52 -7.68 11.51
C VAL A 43 0.54 -8.68 11.02
N VAL A 44 0.14 -9.94 10.83
CA VAL A 44 0.97 -10.97 10.22
C VAL A 44 0.96 -10.82 8.69
N ASP A 45 2.07 -11.17 8.04
CA ASP A 45 2.25 -11.06 6.59
C ASP A 45 1.88 -9.68 6.01
N ALA A 46 2.15 -8.63 6.79
CA ALA A 46 1.85 -7.25 6.47
C ALA A 46 2.45 -6.84 5.11
N PRO A 47 1.67 -6.24 4.19
CA PRO A 47 2.22 -5.65 2.99
C PRO A 47 3.04 -4.40 3.32
N THR A 48 3.85 -3.96 2.36
CA THR A 48 4.32 -2.57 2.31
C THR A 48 3.31 -1.76 1.52
N ALA A 49 2.80 -0.68 2.10
CA ALA A 49 1.89 0.26 1.48
C ALA A 49 2.59 1.59 1.22
N THR A 50 2.51 2.10 0.00
CA THR A 50 2.91 3.46 -0.33
C THR A 50 1.72 4.22 -0.88
N VAL A 51 1.38 5.35 -0.26
CA VAL A 51 0.23 6.19 -0.62
C VAL A 51 0.70 7.57 -1.04
N ILE A 52 0.02 8.11 -2.03
CA ILE A 52 0.13 9.47 -2.54
C ILE A 52 -1.18 10.19 -2.25
N ALA A 53 -1.10 11.37 -1.65
CA ALA A 53 -2.24 12.22 -1.32
C ALA A 53 -1.82 13.70 -1.37
N GLU A 54 -2.76 14.63 -1.25
CA GLU A 54 -2.46 16.08 -1.20
C GLU A 54 -1.67 16.47 0.06
N ARG A 55 -1.98 15.84 1.20
CA ARG A 55 -1.35 16.15 2.50
C ARG A 55 -0.59 14.95 3.04
N LEU A 56 0.54 15.22 3.69
CA LEU A 56 1.36 14.17 4.31
C LEU A 56 0.60 13.39 5.37
N SER A 57 -0.23 14.06 6.19
CA SER A 57 -1.04 13.39 7.21
C SER A 57 -2.04 12.39 6.61
N ASP A 58 -2.58 12.69 5.43
CA ASP A 58 -3.49 11.77 4.73
C ASP A 58 -2.72 10.59 4.16
N ALA A 59 -1.59 10.85 3.49
CA ALA A 59 -0.75 9.79 2.95
C ALA A 59 -0.28 8.83 4.07
N ASP A 60 0.16 9.37 5.21
CA ASP A 60 0.66 8.61 6.35
C ASP A 60 -0.43 7.76 7.01
N ALA A 61 -1.61 8.37 7.26
CA ALA A 61 -2.75 7.67 7.83
C ALA A 61 -3.22 6.52 6.92
N TRP A 62 -3.40 6.79 5.61
CA TRP A 62 -3.86 5.79 4.67
C TRP A 62 -2.83 4.69 4.41
N ALA A 63 -1.52 5.00 4.44
CA ALA A 63 -0.49 3.96 4.36
C ALA A 63 -0.60 2.98 5.53
N THR A 64 -0.78 3.49 6.75
CA THR A 64 -0.95 2.65 7.93
C THR A 64 -2.27 1.86 7.88
N ILE A 65 -3.38 2.50 7.49
CA ILE A 65 -4.69 1.82 7.33
C ILE A 65 -4.60 0.70 6.31
N ALA A 66 -3.90 0.91 5.18
CA ALA A 66 -3.74 -0.10 4.14
C ALA A 66 -2.93 -1.32 4.64
N VAL A 67 -1.91 -1.10 5.49
CA VAL A 67 -1.20 -2.22 6.14
C VAL A 67 -2.12 -2.97 7.10
N VAL A 68 -2.93 -2.26 7.90
CA VAL A 68 -3.89 -2.86 8.84
C VAL A 68 -5.02 -3.62 8.13
N ALA A 69 -5.48 -3.14 6.97
CA ALA A 69 -6.44 -3.84 6.13
C ALA A 69 -5.84 -5.11 5.51
N GLY A 70 -4.54 -5.10 5.23
CA GLY A 70 -3.83 -6.20 4.62
C GLY A 70 -3.88 -6.14 3.09
N PHE A 71 -3.20 -7.09 2.45
CA PHE A 71 -3.01 -7.06 0.99
C PHE A 71 -4.32 -7.26 0.21
N ASP A 72 -5.21 -8.12 0.71
CA ASP A 72 -6.39 -8.56 -0.03
C ASP A 72 -7.63 -7.67 0.15
N ASP A 73 -7.73 -6.96 1.27
CA ASP A 73 -8.85 -6.05 1.54
C ASP A 73 -8.59 -4.64 0.97
N LEU A 74 -9.33 -4.29 -0.08
CA LEU A 74 -9.35 -2.94 -0.68
C LEU A 74 -10.66 -2.20 -0.41
N ALA A 75 -11.53 -2.68 0.48
CA ALA A 75 -12.80 -2.00 0.79
C ALA A 75 -12.58 -0.58 1.35
N TRP A 76 -11.45 -0.37 2.02
CA TRP A 76 -11.03 0.93 2.57
C TRP A 76 -10.84 2.00 1.49
N LEU A 77 -10.56 1.63 0.23
CA LEU A 77 -10.38 2.59 -0.87
C LEU A 77 -11.63 3.46 -1.09
N ARG A 78 -12.83 2.94 -0.77
CA ARG A 78 -14.08 3.69 -0.86
C ARG A 78 -14.10 4.92 0.07
N ALA A 79 -13.34 4.88 1.15
CA ALA A 79 -13.20 5.98 2.10
C ALA A 79 -12.01 6.90 1.77
N ALA A 80 -11.19 6.56 0.77
CA ALA A 80 -9.98 7.27 0.37
C ALA A 80 -9.99 7.66 -1.13
N PRO A 81 -11.05 8.32 -1.65
CA PRO A 81 -11.20 8.59 -3.09
C PRO A 81 -10.10 9.49 -3.66
N ASP A 82 -9.48 10.32 -2.84
CA ASP A 82 -8.45 11.26 -3.30
C ASP A 82 -7.01 10.68 -3.22
N CYS A 83 -6.89 9.41 -2.81
CA CYS A 83 -5.59 8.76 -2.66
C CYS A 83 -5.28 7.82 -3.83
N SER A 84 -4.00 7.74 -4.17
CA SER A 84 -3.44 6.79 -5.13
C SER A 84 -2.28 6.04 -4.48
N GLY A 85 -1.89 4.86 -5.01
CA GLY A 85 -0.76 4.16 -4.41
C GLY A 85 -0.58 2.71 -4.85
N MET A 86 0.23 1.99 -4.07
CA MET A 86 0.58 0.60 -4.32
C MET A 86 0.76 -0.18 -3.01
N LEU A 87 0.31 -1.43 -3.02
CA LEU A 87 0.64 -2.45 -2.04
C LEU A 87 1.63 -3.44 -2.64
N ILE A 88 2.60 -3.86 -1.84
CA ILE A 88 3.50 -4.96 -2.17
C ILE A 88 3.42 -5.99 -1.04
N ALA A 89 2.94 -7.19 -1.35
CA ALA A 89 2.89 -8.30 -0.41
C ALA A 89 4.31 -8.85 -0.11
N PRO A 90 4.50 -9.57 1.01
CA PRO A 90 5.76 -10.24 1.32
C PRO A 90 6.24 -11.23 0.24
N ASP A 91 5.31 -11.81 -0.53
CA ASP A 91 5.60 -12.72 -1.65
C ASP A 91 5.87 -12.01 -2.98
N GLY A 92 5.85 -10.67 -2.99
CA GLY A 92 6.11 -9.84 -4.16
C GLY A 92 4.91 -9.58 -5.06
N ARG A 93 3.70 -10.07 -4.73
CA ARG A 93 2.46 -9.64 -5.41
C ARG A 93 2.25 -8.13 -5.24
N ILE A 94 1.68 -7.50 -6.26
CA ILE A 94 1.52 -6.05 -6.32
C ILE A 94 0.06 -5.70 -6.62
N ARG A 95 -0.51 -4.77 -5.85
CA ARG A 95 -1.82 -4.16 -6.13
C ARG A 95 -1.64 -2.66 -6.26
N ARG A 96 -2.34 -2.02 -7.19
CA ARG A 96 -2.23 -0.58 -7.46
C ARG A 96 -3.61 0.04 -7.47
N TRP A 97 -3.70 1.31 -7.11
CA TRP A 97 -4.93 2.06 -7.24
C TRP A 97 -4.64 3.51 -7.64
N ALA A 98 -5.62 4.11 -8.31
CA ALA A 98 -5.65 5.52 -8.63
C ALA A 98 -7.00 6.09 -8.21
N HIS A 99 -7.00 7.18 -7.44
CA HIS A 99 -8.19 7.87 -6.97
C HIS A 99 -9.25 6.91 -6.37
N GLY A 100 -8.83 6.10 -5.40
CA GLY A 100 -9.70 5.13 -4.72
C GLY A 100 -10.21 3.96 -5.60
N VAL A 101 -9.66 3.77 -6.80
CA VAL A 101 -10.05 2.68 -7.71
C VAL A 101 -8.86 1.78 -8.01
N GLU A 102 -9.03 0.47 -7.84
CA GLU A 102 -8.00 -0.51 -8.19
C GLU A 102 -7.70 -0.49 -9.70
N VAL A 103 -6.42 -0.54 -10.03
CA VAL A 103 -5.93 -0.58 -11.41
C VAL A 103 -5.08 -1.84 -11.58
N ALA A 104 -5.55 -2.74 -12.43
CA ALA A 104 -4.86 -3.97 -12.81
C ALA A 104 -4.38 -3.91 -14.27
N VAL A 105 -3.33 -4.66 -14.59
CA VAL A 105 -2.89 -4.82 -15.97
C VAL A 105 -3.83 -5.80 -16.66
N ALA A 106 -4.33 -5.46 -17.85
CA ALA A 106 -5.39 -6.21 -18.53
C ALA A 106 -5.07 -7.71 -18.77
N ASP A 107 -3.79 -8.09 -18.81
CA ASP A 107 -3.35 -9.49 -18.96
C ASP A 107 -3.61 -10.36 -17.71
N GLU A 108 -3.90 -9.78 -16.54
CA GLU A 108 -4.28 -10.53 -15.32
C GLU A 108 -5.78 -10.89 -15.27
N LEU A 109 -6.63 -10.23 -16.08
CA LEU A 109 -8.07 -10.50 -16.12
C LEU A 109 -8.47 -11.65 -17.07
N ALA A 110 -7.55 -12.10 -17.92
CA ALA A 110 -7.79 -13.21 -18.86
C ALA A 110 -7.74 -14.60 -18.19
N LEU A 111 -7.24 -14.72 -16.96
CA LEU A 111 -7.13 -15.98 -16.20
C LEU A 111 -8.28 -16.21 -15.21
N LEU A 112 -9.25 -15.29 -15.13
CA LEU A 112 -10.46 -15.41 -14.29
C LEU A 112 -11.73 -15.67 -15.11
N ARG A 113 -11.60 -16.17 -16.34
CA ARG A 113 -12.71 -16.62 -17.20
C ARG A 113 -12.61 -18.11 -17.50
#